data_AF-A0AAN8WNJ9-F1
#
_entry.id   AF-A0AAN8WNJ9-F1
#
_cell.length_a   1.000
_cell.length_b   1.000
_cell.length_c   1.000
_cell.angle_alpha   90.00
_cell.angle_beta   90.00
_cell.angle_gamma   90.00
#
_symmetry.space_group_name_H-M   'P 1'
#
loop_
_entity.id
_entity.type
_entity.pdbx_description
1 polymer ?
#
loop_
_entity_poly.entity_id
_entity_poly.type
_entity_poly.pdbx_seq_one_letter_code
_entity_poly.pdbx_strand_id
1 'polypeptide(L)'
;MRPGTGRSHWIDDSVLGSRASLDVNVIPAELKIIDIRESDAGLYKCRVDFRRQPTKTTRVSLSVIVPPKKVFVVSNNDGPVSTVIGPFSVGATTSLTCIAQG
;
A
#
# COMPACT_ATOMS: atom_id res chain seq x y z
N MET A 1 14.43 8.22 -23.34
CA MET A 1 13.95 8.01 -24.73
C MET A 1 14.82 6.95 -25.38
N ARG A 2 14.30 5.75 -25.64
CA ARG A 2 14.89 4.82 -26.61
C ARG A 2 14.15 5.01 -27.95
N PRO A 3 14.86 5.15 -29.08
CA PRO A 3 14.22 5.26 -30.37
C PRO A 3 13.74 3.86 -30.80
N GLY A 4 12.45 3.63 -30.65
CA GLY A 4 11.76 2.41 -31.07
C GLY A 4 10.46 2.79 -31.75
N THR A 5 10.30 2.29 -32.97
CA THR A 5 9.17 2.44 -33.88
C THR A 5 7.82 2.08 -33.25
N GLY A 6 6.88 3.02 -33.19
CA GLY A 6 5.47 2.79 -32.81
C GLY A 6 5.02 3.48 -31.52
N ARG A 7 3.70 3.51 -31.26
CA ARG A 7 3.11 3.94 -29.99
C ARG A 7 3.74 3.11 -28.86
N SER A 8 4.72 3.67 -28.16
CA SER A 8 5.44 2.95 -27.12
C SER A 8 4.77 3.17 -25.77
N HIS A 9 4.29 2.09 -25.19
CA HIS A 9 3.87 2.02 -23.79
C HIS A 9 5.08 1.62 -22.94
N TRP A 10 5.28 2.26 -21.80
CA TRP A 10 6.48 2.08 -20.99
C TRP A 10 6.15 2.08 -19.49
N ILE A 11 6.85 1.21 -18.77
CA ILE A 11 6.88 1.12 -17.31
C ILE A 11 8.34 1.12 -16.90
N ASP A 12 8.61 1.65 -15.70
CA ASP A 12 9.94 1.58 -15.14
C ASP A 12 10.23 0.19 -14.56
N ASP A 13 10.75 -0.69 -15.42
CA ASP A 13 11.13 -2.07 -15.06
C ASP A 13 12.21 -2.11 -13.96
N SER A 14 12.98 -1.03 -13.76
CA SER A 14 13.99 -0.97 -12.70
C SER A 14 13.40 -0.87 -11.30
N VAL A 15 12.17 -0.36 -11.19
CA VAL A 15 11.47 -0.17 -9.92
C VAL A 15 10.53 -1.33 -9.63
N LEU A 16 9.72 -1.73 -10.63
CA LEU A 16 8.66 -2.72 -10.43
C LEU A 16 9.00 -4.11 -10.97
N GLY A 17 10.03 -4.24 -11.80
CA GLY A 17 10.41 -5.49 -12.45
C GLY A 17 9.24 -6.13 -13.21
N SER A 18 9.17 -7.46 -13.18
CA SER A 18 8.11 -8.24 -13.82
C SER A 18 6.76 -8.21 -13.09
N ARG A 19 6.65 -7.46 -11.98
CA ARG A 19 5.42 -7.39 -11.16
C ARG A 19 4.44 -6.33 -11.64
N ALA A 20 4.82 -5.49 -12.60
CA ALA A 20 3.94 -4.46 -13.12
C ALA A 20 3.59 -4.66 -14.59
N SER A 21 2.36 -4.29 -14.94
CA SER A 21 1.87 -4.28 -16.32
C SER A 21 0.98 -3.06 -16.55
N LEU A 22 1.02 -2.50 -17.75
CA LEU A 22 0.25 -1.32 -18.13
C LEU A 22 -0.85 -1.77 -19.09
N ASP A 23 -2.10 -1.58 -18.67
CA ASP A 23 -3.28 -1.88 -19.47
C ASP A 23 -3.83 -0.58 -20.07
N VAL A 24 -3.69 -0.45 -21.39
CA VAL A 24 -4.10 0.75 -22.14
C VAL A 24 -5.39 0.56 -22.91
N ASN A 25 -5.98 -0.64 -22.84
CA ASN A 25 -7.25 -0.94 -23.49
C ASN A 25 -8.45 -0.54 -22.63
N VAL A 26 -8.21 -0.20 -21.36
CA VAL A 26 -9.20 0.33 -20.41
C VAL A 26 -9.16 1.85 -20.34
N ILE A 27 -10.30 2.47 -19.99
CA ILE A 27 -10.43 3.92 -19.84
C ILE A 27 -10.90 4.22 -18.41
N PRO A 28 -10.07 4.88 -17.56
CA PRO A 28 -8.71 5.34 -17.86
C PRO A 28 -7.70 4.17 -17.96
N ALA A 29 -6.53 4.39 -18.57
CA ALA A 29 -5.46 3.40 -18.60
C ALA A 29 -4.94 3.10 -17.20
N GLU A 30 -4.59 1.84 -16.92
CA GLU A 30 -4.29 1.33 -15.59
C GLU A 30 -2.87 0.76 -15.48
N LEU A 31 -2.18 1.06 -14.39
CA LEU A 31 -0.96 0.38 -13.97
C LEU A 31 -1.32 -0.69 -12.95
N LYS A 32 -1.18 -1.97 -13.32
CA LYS A 32 -1.43 -3.12 -12.44
C LYS A 32 -0.12 -3.56 -11.82
N ILE A 33 -0.04 -3.56 -10.49
CA ILE A 33 1.12 -4.03 -9.71
C ILE A 33 0.69 -5.28 -8.93
N ILE A 34 1.41 -6.38 -9.06
CA ILE A 34 1.17 -7.67 -8.41
C ILE A 34 2.19 -7.84 -7.27
N ASP A 35 1.80 -8.50 -6.18
CA ASP A 35 2.70 -8.75 -5.02
C ASP A 35 3.27 -7.43 -4.46
N ILE A 36 2.39 -6.55 -3.95
CA ILE A 36 2.77 -5.22 -3.46
C ILE A 36 3.68 -5.32 -2.22
N ARG A 37 4.72 -4.48 -2.19
CA ARG A 37 5.73 -4.43 -1.11
C ARG A 37 5.74 -3.06 -0.48
N GLU A 38 6.21 -2.97 0.77
CA GLU A 38 6.37 -1.69 1.47
C GLU A 38 7.24 -0.70 0.68
N SER A 39 8.28 -1.20 0.01
CA SER A 39 9.17 -0.42 -0.86
C SER A 39 8.49 0.16 -2.10
N ASP A 40 7.32 -0.34 -2.48
CA ASP A 40 6.58 0.16 -3.63
C ASP A 40 5.79 1.44 -3.28
N ALA A 41 5.68 1.80 -1.99
CA ALA A 41 5.06 3.04 -1.56
C ALA A 41 5.79 4.26 -2.12
N GLY A 42 5.05 5.22 -2.65
CA GLY A 42 5.64 6.42 -3.23
C GLY A 42 4.77 7.11 -4.26
N LEU A 43 5.37 8.07 -4.96
CA LEU A 43 4.69 8.90 -5.93
C LEU A 43 4.91 8.37 -7.35
N TYR A 44 3.84 7.89 -7.97
CA TYR A 44 3.83 7.40 -9.34
C TYR A 44 3.46 8.51 -10.31
N LYS A 45 4.05 8.48 -11.51
CA LYS A 45 3.85 9.50 -12.54
C LYS A 45 3.36 8.85 -13.83
N CYS A 46 2.12 9.13 -14.20
CA CYS A 46 1.58 8.80 -15.52
C CYS A 46 1.87 9.96 -16.48
N ARG A 47 2.56 9.69 -17.58
CA ARG A 47 2.93 10.69 -18.60
C ARG A 47 2.37 10.27 -19.95
N VAL A 48 1.65 11.17 -20.60
CA VAL A 48 1.11 10.97 -21.95
C VAL A 48 1.62 12.08 -22.86
N ASP A 49 2.43 11.71 -23.84
CA ASP A 49 2.94 12.61 -24.87
C ASP A 49 2.04 12.59 -26.11
N PHE A 50 1.48 13.75 -26.47
CA PHE A 50 0.63 13.91 -27.65
C PHE A 50 1.42 14.57 -28.79
N ARG A 51 1.07 14.24 -30.05
CA ARG A 51 1.76 14.83 -31.22
C ARG A 51 1.51 16.32 -31.41
N ARG A 52 0.33 16.82 -31.02
CA ARG A 52 -0.13 18.19 -31.29
C ARG A 52 -0.73 18.88 -30.05
N GLN A 53 -0.58 18.28 -28.88
CA GLN A 53 -1.07 18.83 -27.62
C GLN A 53 0.05 18.75 -26.57
N PRO A 54 0.02 19.61 -25.53
CA PRO A 54 0.95 19.52 -24.43
C PRO A 54 0.91 18.15 -23.76
N THR A 55 2.06 17.67 -23.31
CA THR A 55 2.18 16.45 -22.50
C THR A 55 1.34 16.57 -21.23
N LYS A 56 0.47 15.58 -20.99
CA LYS A 56 -0.27 15.49 -19.73
C LYS A 56 0.50 14.61 -18.75
N THR A 57 0.65 15.11 -17.53
CA THR A 57 1.31 14.38 -16.45
C THR A 57 0.38 14.33 -15.24
N THR A 58 0.10 13.12 -14.76
CA THR A 58 -0.69 12.88 -13.56
C THR A 58 0.21 12.23 -12.51
N ARG A 59 0.06 12.64 -11.25
CA ARG A 59 0.77 12.06 -10.11
C ARG A 59 -0.20 11.33 -9.21
N VAL A 60 0.15 10.12 -8.80
CA VAL A 60 -0.67 9.26 -7.95
C VAL A 60 0.18 8.82 -6.76
N SER A 61 -0.32 9.02 -5.54
CA SER A 61 0.36 8.57 -4.32
C SER A 61 -0.09 7.16 -3.98
N LEU A 62 0.85 6.22 -3.94
CA LEU A 62 0.61 4.85 -3.49
C LEU A 62 1.06 4.73 -2.03
N SER A 63 0.10 4.51 -1.13
CA SER A 63 0.37 4.21 0.27
C SER A 63 0.18 2.72 0.50
N VAL A 64 1.21 2.05 1.02
CA VAL A 64 1.16 0.62 1.33
C VAL A 64 0.92 0.46 2.83
N ILE A 65 -0.11 -0.28 3.20
CA ILE A 65 -0.45 -0.56 4.60
C ILE A 65 0.16 -1.90 4.97
N VAL A 66 1.13 -1.88 5.89
CA VAL A 66 1.76 -3.09 6.44
C VAL A 66 1.07 -3.45 7.76
N PRO A 67 0.48 -4.65 7.88
CA PRO A 67 -0.14 -5.07 9.14
C PRO A 67 0.92 -5.30 10.23
N PRO A 68 0.56 -5.11 11.52
CA PRO A 68 1.47 -5.37 12.62
C PRO A 68 1.84 -6.86 12.69
N LYS A 69 3.07 -7.16 13.11
CA LYS A 69 3.59 -8.53 13.25
C LYS A 69 2.94 -9.28 14.41
N LYS A 70 2.60 -8.56 15.49
CA LYS A 70 2.00 -9.12 16.71
C LYS A 70 0.97 -8.16 17.27
N VAL A 71 -0.11 -8.70 17.81
CA VAL A 71 -1.14 -7.95 18.54
C VAL A 71 -1.41 -8.66 19.86
N PHE A 72 -1.42 -7.93 20.97
CA PHE A 72 -1.74 -8.47 22.28
C PHE A 72 -2.52 -7.46 23.11
N VAL A 73 -3.40 -7.96 23.98
CA VAL A 73 -4.24 -7.14 24.87
C VAL A 73 -3.66 -7.19 26.28
N VAL A 74 -3.57 -6.04 26.94
CA VAL A 74 -3.03 -5.87 28.29
C VAL A 74 -4.14 -5.31 29.18
N SER A 75 -4.27 -5.81 30.42
CA SER A 75 -5.33 -5.40 31.36
C SER A 75 -4.72 -4.70 32.57
N ASN A 76 -5.07 -3.44 32.86
CA ASN A 76 -4.68 -2.73 34.09
C ASN A 76 -3.19 -2.87 34.53
N ASN A 77 -2.25 -2.91 33.58
CA ASN A 77 -0.80 -3.18 33.79
C ASN A 77 -0.42 -4.61 34.22
N ASP A 78 -1.37 -5.53 34.35
CA ASP A 78 -1.09 -6.96 34.33
C ASP A 78 -0.79 -7.38 32.89
N GLY A 79 0.14 -8.34 32.74
CA GLY A 79 0.73 -8.74 31.46
C GLY A 79 -0.25 -9.16 30.35
N PRO A 80 0.27 -9.61 29.19
CA PRO A 80 -0.56 -9.92 28.03
C PRO A 80 -1.62 -10.99 28.36
N VAL A 81 -2.87 -10.68 28.04
CA VAL A 81 -4.03 -11.53 28.27
C VAL A 81 -4.39 -12.28 26.99
N SER A 82 -4.62 -13.58 27.09
CA SER A 82 -4.85 -14.46 25.93
C SER A 82 -6.32 -14.60 25.55
N THR A 83 -7.16 -15.11 26.46
CA THR A 83 -8.51 -15.58 26.08
C THR A 83 -9.63 -15.15 27.02
N VAL A 84 -9.35 -15.04 28.33
CA VAL A 84 -10.34 -14.65 29.33
C VAL A 84 -9.70 -13.65 30.27
N ILE A 85 -10.40 -12.55 30.54
CA ILE A 85 -9.95 -11.50 31.46
C ILE A 85 -10.87 -11.51 32.68
N GLY A 86 -10.31 -11.60 33.88
CA GLY A 86 -11.06 -11.62 35.14
C GLY A 86 -10.65 -12.76 36.07
N PRO A 87 -11.29 -12.89 37.25
CA PRO A 87 -12.58 -12.30 37.64
C PRO A 87 -12.48 -10.84 38.12
N PHE A 88 -13.49 -10.03 37.78
CA PHE A 88 -13.61 -8.64 38.22
C PHE A 88 -14.69 -8.50 39.30
N SER A 89 -14.44 -7.65 40.30
CA SER A 89 -15.43 -7.31 41.32
C SER A 89 -16.55 -6.45 40.72
N VAL A 90 -17.80 -6.71 41.15
CA VAL A 90 -18.95 -5.90 40.76
C VAL A 90 -18.72 -4.44 41.20
N GLY A 91 -18.77 -3.51 40.25
CA GLY A 91 -18.47 -2.09 40.46
C GLY A 91 -17.03 -1.66 40.17
N ALA A 92 -16.14 -2.59 39.81
CA ALA A 92 -14.76 -2.25 39.41
C ALA A 92 -14.71 -1.69 37.97
N THR A 93 -13.86 -0.68 37.75
CA THR A 93 -13.52 -0.18 36.41
C THR A 93 -12.32 -0.95 35.86
N THR A 94 -12.45 -1.49 34.66
CA THR A 94 -11.37 -2.24 33.97
C THR A 94 -10.93 -1.48 32.73
N SER A 95 -9.61 -1.33 32.55
CA SER A 95 -9.00 -0.75 31.35
C SER A 95 -8.26 -1.84 30.57
N LEU A 96 -8.64 -2.01 29.30
CA LEU A 96 -7.98 -2.91 28.36
C LEU A 96 -7.24 -2.09 27.32
N THR A 97 -5.95 -2.38 27.14
CA THR A 97 -5.10 -1.73 26.14
C THR A 97 -4.73 -2.75 25.08
N CYS A 98 -5.11 -2.47 23.83
CA CYS A 98 -4.65 -3.24 22.67
C CYS A 98 -3.31 -2.68 22.20
N ILE A 99 -2.29 -3.53 22.15
CA ILE A 99 -0.94 -3.16 21.69
C ILE A 99 -0.65 -3.89 20.40
N ALA A 100 -0.39 -3.12 19.34
CA ALA A 100 0.06 -3.61 18.05
C ALA A 100 1.57 -3.36 17.91
N GLN A 101 2.34 -4.41 17.63
CA GLN A 101 3.77 -4.35 17.42
C GLN A 101 4.10 -4.78 15.99
N GLY A 102 4.70 -3.87 15.22
CA GLY A 102 5.11 -4.05 13.82
C GLY A 102 6.62 -4.13 13.67
#